data_AF-A0A7C3K0H0-F1
#
_entry.id   AF-A0A7C3K0H0-F1
#
_cell.length_a   1.000
_cell.length_b   1.000
_cell.length_c   1.000
_cell.angle_alpha   90.00
_cell.angle_beta   90.00
_cell.angle_gamma   90.00
#
_symmetry.space_group_name_H-M   'P 1'
#
loop_
_entity.id
_entity.type
_entity.pdbx_description
1 polymer ?
#
loop_
_entity_poly.entity_id
_entity_poly.type
_entity_poly.pdbx_seq_one_letter_code
_entity_poly.pdbx_strand_id
1 'polypeptide(L)'
;MPVPFFQENDLLLCCGTTLNSPEKLSRIRNLTQATIDWSYLTAMARRHGAMPLLYWNLKKIHFEAMPEGVVKELCNEYRINMIRNLFLTAKLFNLLDLFQGNGISVIPYKGPTLTVYAYGDIGLRQFG
;
A
#
# COMPACT_ATOMS: atom_id res chain seq x y z
N MET A 1 -27.28 -7.53 -11.44
CA MET A 1 -26.75 -6.22 -11.01
C MET A 1 -25.65 -5.84 -11.97
N PRO A 2 -25.63 -4.62 -12.54
CA PRO A 2 -24.65 -4.30 -13.58
C PRO A 2 -23.28 -4.17 -12.92
N VAL A 3 -22.39 -5.10 -13.22
CA VAL A 3 -20.94 -4.90 -13.08
C VAL A 3 -20.48 -4.52 -14.47
N PRO A 4 -19.98 -3.28 -14.68
CA PRO A 4 -18.59 -3.17 -15.13
C PRO A 4 -17.92 -1.84 -14.73
N PHE A 5 -17.33 -1.77 -13.54
CA PHE A 5 -16.37 -0.71 -13.17
C PHE A 5 -14.94 -1.13 -13.56
N PHE A 6 -14.73 -1.43 -14.84
CA PHE A 6 -13.42 -1.92 -15.32
C PHE A 6 -12.30 -0.92 -15.04
N GLN A 7 -12.58 0.37 -15.07
CA GLN A 7 -11.55 1.41 -14.95
C GLN A 7 -10.98 1.53 -13.52
N GLU A 8 -11.81 1.50 -12.49
CA GLU A 8 -11.35 1.52 -11.09
C GLU A 8 -10.60 0.25 -10.73
N ASN A 9 -11.06 -0.90 -11.23
CA ASN A 9 -10.35 -2.18 -11.04
C ASN A 9 -9.03 -2.20 -11.80
N ASP A 10 -9.00 -1.72 -13.04
CA ASP A 10 -7.78 -1.55 -13.84
C ASP A 10 -6.81 -0.59 -13.18
N LEU A 11 -7.32 0.52 -12.62
CA LEU A 11 -6.51 1.49 -11.88
C LEU A 11 -5.93 0.84 -10.63
N LEU A 12 -6.73 0.08 -9.88
CA LEU A 12 -6.26 -0.63 -8.70
C LEU A 12 -5.20 -1.68 -9.05
N LEU A 13 -5.39 -2.43 -10.15
CA LEU A 13 -4.42 -3.39 -10.67
C LEU A 13 -3.13 -2.69 -11.10
N CYS A 14 -3.23 -1.57 -11.80
CA CYS A 14 -2.08 -0.73 -12.10
C CYS A 14 -1.41 -0.27 -10.80
N CYS A 15 -2.15 0.12 -9.78
CA CYS A 15 -1.55 0.52 -8.50
C CYS A 15 -1.02 -0.67 -7.67
N GLY A 16 -1.19 -1.92 -8.08
CA GLY A 16 -0.86 -3.12 -7.29
C GLY A 16 0.63 -3.42 -7.09
N THR A 17 1.53 -2.65 -7.70
CA THR A 17 2.99 -2.84 -7.54
C THR A 17 3.71 -1.51 -7.34
N THR A 18 4.91 -1.56 -6.75
CA THR A 18 5.82 -0.41 -6.61
C THR A 18 6.68 -0.16 -7.85
N LEU A 19 6.78 -1.16 -8.73
CA LEU A 19 7.51 -1.09 -10.00
C LEU A 19 6.71 -0.24 -10.99
N ASN A 20 7.29 0.90 -11.37
CA ASN A 20 6.65 1.87 -12.24
C ASN A 20 7.35 1.91 -13.60
N SER A 21 6.86 1.11 -14.54
CA SER A 21 7.25 1.26 -15.94
C SER A 21 6.58 2.51 -16.54
N PRO A 22 7.20 3.15 -17.55
CA PRO A 22 6.62 4.32 -18.22
C PRO A 22 5.21 4.07 -18.79
N GLU A 23 4.95 2.85 -19.28
CA GLU A 23 3.65 2.43 -19.83
C GLU A 23 2.58 2.39 -18.74
N LYS A 24 2.94 1.86 -17.57
CA LYS A 24 2.06 1.79 -16.40
C LYS A 24 1.71 3.17 -15.87
N LEU A 25 2.68 4.07 -15.77
CA LEU A 25 2.46 5.46 -15.36
C LEU A 25 1.52 6.19 -16.33
N SER A 26 1.73 5.99 -17.62
CA SER A 26 0.85 6.53 -18.67
C SER A 26 -0.56 5.98 -18.55
N ARG A 27 -0.72 4.68 -18.29
CA ARG A 27 -2.03 4.05 -18.09
C ARG A 27 -2.75 4.60 -16.86
N ILE A 28 -2.05 4.76 -15.73
CA ILE A 28 -2.64 5.39 -14.52
C ILE A 28 -3.09 6.81 -14.85
N ARG A 29 -2.25 7.62 -15.51
CA ARG A 29 -2.60 8.99 -15.87
C ARG A 29 -3.86 9.04 -16.74
N ASN A 30 -3.96 8.18 -17.75
CA ASN A 30 -5.12 8.12 -18.64
C ASN A 30 -6.39 7.69 -17.89
N LEU A 31 -6.30 6.70 -17.02
CA LEU A 31 -7.44 6.24 -16.21
C LEU A 31 -7.90 7.33 -15.23
N THR A 32 -6.97 8.13 -14.68
CA THR A 32 -7.31 9.24 -13.78
C THR A 32 -7.92 10.46 -14.46
N GLN A 33 -7.90 10.54 -15.79
CA GLN A 33 -8.59 11.61 -16.53
C GLN A 33 -10.10 11.34 -16.69
N ALA A 34 -10.53 10.09 -16.50
CA ALA A 34 -11.94 9.73 -16.50
C ALA A 34 -12.60 10.05 -15.14
N THR A 35 -13.93 10.08 -15.10
CA THR A 35 -14.67 10.20 -13.85
C THR A 35 -14.51 8.91 -13.04
N ILE A 36 -13.71 8.97 -11.96
CA ILE A 36 -13.46 7.86 -11.04
C ILE A 36 -14.48 7.89 -9.89
N ASP A 37 -15.09 6.74 -9.59
CA ASP A 37 -15.75 6.52 -8.30
C ASP A 37 -14.70 6.24 -7.22
N TRP A 38 -14.26 7.31 -6.55
CA TRP A 38 -13.27 7.22 -5.49
C TRP A 38 -13.74 6.40 -4.29
N SER A 39 -15.05 6.38 -4.00
CA SER A 39 -15.59 5.62 -2.87
C SER A 39 -15.52 4.12 -3.13
N TYR A 40 -15.83 3.70 -4.36
CA TYR A 40 -15.65 2.31 -4.78
C TYR A 40 -14.18 1.91 -4.79
N LEU A 41 -13.31 2.74 -5.37
CA LEU A 41 -11.87 2.46 -5.48
C LEU A 41 -11.23 2.29 -4.09
N THR A 42 -11.48 3.19 -3.14
CA THR A 42 -10.94 3.07 -1.78
C THR A 42 -11.52 1.88 -1.04
N ALA A 43 -12.82 1.57 -1.22
CA ALA A 43 -13.43 0.38 -0.64
C ALA A 43 -12.79 -0.93 -1.15
N MET A 44 -12.52 -1.02 -2.45
CA MET A 44 -11.86 -2.20 -3.04
C MET A 44 -10.39 -2.29 -2.65
N ALA A 45 -9.67 -1.17 -2.66
CA ALA A 45 -8.28 -1.13 -2.21
C ALA A 45 -8.15 -1.56 -0.74
N ARG A 46 -9.10 -1.15 0.13
CA ARG A 46 -9.16 -1.61 1.52
C ARG A 46 -9.42 -3.11 1.60
N ARG A 47 -10.43 -3.61 0.87
CA ARG A 47 -10.76 -5.04 0.82
C ARG A 47 -9.58 -5.92 0.39
N HIS A 48 -8.78 -5.44 -0.56
CA HIS A 48 -7.62 -6.17 -1.09
C HIS A 48 -6.30 -5.90 -0.36
N GLY A 49 -6.30 -5.08 0.71
CA GLY A 49 -5.08 -4.70 1.42
C GLY A 49 -4.11 -3.85 0.59
N ALA A 50 -4.60 -3.21 -0.46
CA ALA A 50 -3.83 -2.46 -1.46
C ALA A 50 -3.84 -0.94 -1.21
N MET A 51 -4.46 -0.46 -0.12
CA MET A 51 -4.51 0.97 0.23
C MET A 51 -3.13 1.66 0.22
N PRO A 52 -2.05 1.09 0.81
CA PRO A 52 -0.75 1.74 0.78
C PRO A 52 -0.16 1.87 -0.62
N LEU A 53 -0.40 0.87 -1.48
CA LEU A 53 0.09 0.85 -2.85
C LEU A 53 -0.70 1.82 -3.75
N LEU A 54 -2.01 1.95 -3.50
CA LEU A 54 -2.85 2.96 -4.11
C LEU A 54 -2.37 4.37 -3.76
N TYR A 55 -2.17 4.65 -2.46
CA TYR A 55 -1.58 5.90 -1.99
C TYR A 55 -0.22 6.17 -2.66
N TRP A 56 0.68 5.19 -2.66
CA TRP A 56 2.04 5.35 -3.19
C TRP A 56 2.08 5.74 -4.66
N ASN A 57 1.22 5.09 -5.46
CA ASN A 57 1.17 5.34 -6.89
C ASN A 57 0.45 6.65 -7.21
N LEU A 58 -0.70 6.93 -6.57
CA LEU A 58 -1.45 8.16 -6.81
C LEU A 58 -0.72 9.40 -6.31
N LYS A 59 0.04 9.30 -5.20
CA LYS A 59 0.86 10.41 -4.67
C LYS A 59 1.83 10.96 -5.69
N LYS A 60 2.41 10.09 -6.52
CA LYS A 60 3.38 10.47 -7.54
C LYS A 60 2.75 11.10 -8.78
N ILE A 61 1.46 10.88 -9.01
CA ILE A 61 0.85 11.08 -10.34
C ILE A 61 -0.29 12.10 -10.30
N HIS A 62 -1.12 12.11 -9.25
CA HIS A 62 -2.46 12.70 -9.38
C HIS A 62 -3.07 13.34 -8.13
N PHE A 63 -2.34 13.47 -7.02
CA PHE A 63 -2.94 14.01 -5.78
C PHE A 63 -3.57 15.39 -5.92
N GLU A 64 -3.06 16.25 -6.79
CA GLU A 64 -3.55 17.62 -7.00
C GLU A 64 -4.95 17.69 -7.64
N ALA A 65 -5.36 16.64 -8.36
CA ALA A 65 -6.64 16.59 -9.07
C ALA A 65 -7.68 15.72 -8.36
N MET A 66 -7.34 15.17 -7.19
CA MET A 66 -8.23 14.31 -6.40
C MET A 66 -9.08 15.10 -5.41
N PRO A 67 -10.28 14.61 -5.04
CA PRO A 67 -11.05 15.21 -3.96
C PRO A 67 -10.27 15.19 -2.63
N GLU A 68 -10.28 16.31 -1.90
CA GLU A 68 -9.49 16.47 -0.67
C GLU A 68 -9.78 15.38 0.37
N GLY A 69 -11.05 14.98 0.51
CA GLY A 69 -11.46 13.90 1.41
C GLY A 69 -10.77 12.56 1.12
N VAL A 70 -10.59 12.23 -0.16
CA VAL A 70 -9.94 11.00 -0.62
C VAL A 70 -8.44 11.06 -0.36
N VAL A 71 -7.81 12.21 -0.64
CA VAL A 71 -6.38 12.43 -0.33
C VAL A 71 -6.13 12.27 1.17
N LYS A 72 -6.99 12.89 2.00
CA LYS A 72 -6.89 12.79 3.46
C LYS A 72 -7.08 11.36 3.96
N GLU A 73 -8.04 10.62 3.41
CA GLU A 73 -8.26 9.21 3.71
C GLU A 73 -7.01 8.37 3.40
N LEU A 74 -6.49 8.46 2.18
CA LEU A 74 -5.29 7.73 1.76
C LEU A 74 -4.06 8.06 2.60
N CYS A 75 -3.83 9.34 2.89
CA CYS A 75 -2.75 9.80 3.76
C CYS A 75 -2.87 9.23 5.18
N ASN A 76 -4.08 9.24 5.75
CA ASN A 76 -4.29 8.76 7.11
C ASN A 76 -4.12 7.24 7.21
N GLU A 77 -4.67 6.48 6.27
CA GLU A 77 -4.52 5.02 6.20
C GLU A 77 -3.05 4.63 6.03
N TYR A 78 -2.32 5.30 5.13
CA TYR A 78 -0.88 5.09 4.96
C TYR A 78 -0.11 5.35 6.25
N ARG A 79 -0.39 6.48 6.91
CA ARG A 79 0.28 6.87 8.17
C ARG A 79 -0.01 5.88 9.30
N ILE A 80 -1.27 5.45 9.47
CA ILE A 80 -1.66 4.45 10.47
C ILE A 80 -0.91 3.14 10.20
N ASN A 81 -0.87 2.70 8.94
CA ASN A 81 -0.14 1.50 8.56
C ASN A 81 1.36 1.60 8.85
N MET A 82 1.99 2.73 8.49
CA MET A 82 3.40 2.97 8.72
C MET A 82 3.76 2.94 10.22
N ILE A 83 2.96 3.60 11.08
CA ILE A 83 3.17 3.62 12.53
C ILE A 83 3.05 2.20 13.10
N ARG A 84 2.01 1.45 12.71
CA ARG A 84 1.81 0.07 13.15
C ARG A 84 2.99 -0.81 12.74
N ASN A 85 3.47 -0.66 11.51
CA ASN A 85 4.57 -1.47 11.00
C ASN A 85 5.89 -1.16 11.71
N LEU A 86 6.17 0.11 12.01
CA LEU A 86 7.33 0.51 12.82
C LEU A 86 7.26 -0.08 14.23
N PHE A 87 6.09 0.00 14.87
CA PHE A 87 5.89 -0.60 16.19
C PHE A 87 6.16 -2.11 16.20
N LEU A 88 5.60 -2.84 15.24
CA LEU A 88 5.80 -4.29 15.13
C LEU A 88 7.24 -4.66 14.81
N THR A 89 7.93 -3.82 14.03
CA THR A 89 9.35 -3.99 13.72
C THR A 89 10.22 -3.82 14.95
N ALA A 90 9.96 -2.80 15.78
CA ALA A 90 10.66 -2.63 17.05
C ALA A 90 10.44 -3.83 17.99
N LYS A 91 9.21 -4.36 18.04
CA LYS A 91 8.92 -5.57 18.83
C LYS A 91 9.63 -6.81 18.29
N LEU A 92 9.75 -6.96 16.98
CA LEU A 92 10.51 -8.03 16.36
C LEU A 92 11.99 -7.97 16.79
N PHE A 93 12.62 -6.80 16.72
CA PHE A 93 14.01 -6.64 17.16
C PHE A 93 14.21 -7.03 18.63
N ASN A 94 13.33 -6.56 19.53
CA ASN A 94 13.41 -6.95 20.94
C ASN A 94 13.31 -8.47 21.16
N LEU A 95 12.50 -9.17 20.36
CA LEU A 95 12.39 -10.62 20.43
C LEU A 95 13.64 -11.31 19.88
N LEU A 96 14.20 -10.81 18.78
CA LEU A 96 15.44 -11.33 18.22
C LEU A 96 16.59 -11.23 19.21
N ASP A 97 16.75 -10.08 19.86
CA ASP A 97 17.77 -9.86 20.89
C ASP A 97 17.58 -10.82 22.07
N LEU A 98 16.34 -11.05 22.50
CA LEU A 98 16.01 -11.97 23.58
C LEU A 98 16.36 -13.42 23.21
N PHE A 99 16.00 -13.88 22.01
CA PHE A 99 16.33 -15.24 21.56
C PHE A 99 17.83 -15.43 21.42
N GLN A 100 18.52 -14.45 20.83
CA GLN A 100 19.97 -14.46 20.69
C GLN A 100 20.67 -14.52 22.06
N GLY A 101 20.22 -13.73 23.03
CA GLY A 101 20.75 -13.74 24.39
C GLY A 101 20.57 -15.07 25.13
N ASN A 102 19.62 -15.91 24.70
CA ASN A 102 19.38 -17.26 25.23
C ASN A 102 19.98 -18.37 24.34
N GLY A 103 20.76 -18.03 23.31
CA GLY A 103 21.35 -19.00 22.40
C GLY A 103 20.34 -19.71 21.48
N ILE A 104 19.15 -19.15 21.30
CA ILE A 104 18.09 -19.71 20.46
C ILE A 104 18.19 -19.08 19.06
N SER A 105 18.40 -19.90 18.04
CA SER A 105 18.41 -19.46 16.65
C SER A 105 16.98 -19.26 16.13
N VAL A 106 16.71 -18.09 15.55
CA VAL A 106 15.40 -17.70 15.01
C VAL A 106 15.54 -17.05 13.65
N ILE A 107 14.59 -17.31 12.75
CA ILE A 107 14.53 -16.73 11.41
C ILE A 107 13.18 -16.02 11.24
N PRO A 108 13.15 -14.67 11.11
CA PRO A 108 11.92 -13.95 10.77
C PRO A 108 11.41 -14.37 9.40
N TYR A 109 10.33 -15.15 9.38
CA TYR A 109 9.81 -15.74 8.15
C TYR A 109 8.88 -14.81 7.35
N LYS A 110 8.12 -13.92 8.02
CA LYS A 110 7.19 -12.95 7.40
C LYS A 110 7.19 -11.64 8.17
N GLY A 111 6.64 -10.58 7.58
CA GLY A 111 6.45 -9.28 8.25
C GLY A 111 7.43 -8.22 7.75
N PRO A 112 8.01 -7.39 8.63
CA PRO A 112 8.88 -6.26 8.27
C PRO A 112 10.00 -6.61 7.27
N THR A 113 10.66 -7.75 7.47
CA THR A 113 11.74 -8.24 6.58
C THR A 113 11.26 -8.48 5.16
N LEU A 114 10.11 -9.16 5.00
CA LEU A 114 9.50 -9.40 3.69
C LEU A 114 9.00 -8.11 3.05
N THR A 115 8.53 -7.15 3.84
CA THR A 115 8.04 -5.86 3.31
C THR A 115 9.16 -5.04 2.70
N VAL A 116 10.29 -4.91 3.41
CA VAL A 116 11.46 -4.19 2.89
C VAL A 116 11.98 -4.89 1.64
N TYR A 117 12.07 -6.22 1.66
CA TYR A 117 12.52 -6.99 0.49
C TYR A 117 11.59 -6.84 -0.73
N ALA A 118 10.27 -6.92 -0.54
CA ALA A 118 9.31 -6.94 -1.65
C ALA A 118 8.91 -5.55 -2.16
N TYR A 119 8.86 -4.54 -1.28
CA TYR A 119 8.32 -3.22 -1.61
C TYR A 119 9.33 -2.08 -1.49
N GLY A 120 10.46 -2.29 -0.80
CA GLY A 120 11.47 -1.26 -0.54
C GLY A 120 11.08 -0.23 0.52
N ASP A 121 9.83 -0.22 0.99
CA ASP A 121 9.33 0.68 2.04
C ASP A 121 8.40 -0.08 3.00
N ILE A 122 8.66 0.08 4.29
CA ILE A 122 7.96 -0.63 5.37
C ILE A 122 6.48 -0.25 5.47
N GLY A 123 6.09 0.94 5.00
CA GLY A 123 4.71 1.44 5.01
C GLY A 123 3.82 0.87 3.90
N LEU A 124 4.38 0.12 2.94
CA LEU A 124 3.66 -0.31 1.74
C LEU A 124 2.93 -1.65 1.83
N ARG A 125 3.04 -2.34 2.97
CA ARG A 125 2.31 -3.59 3.21
C ARG A 125 1.49 -3.48 4.48
N GLN A 126 0.23 -3.90 4.44
CA GLN A 126 -0.58 -4.03 5.66
C GLN A 126 -0.27 -5.35 6.37
N PHE A 127 -0.10 -5.30 7.70
CA PHE A 127 0.11 -6.47 8.54
C PHE A 127 -1.19 -6.81 9.27
N GLY A 128 -1.77 -7.97 8.94
CA GLY A 128 -3.00 -8.51 9.51
C GLY A 128 -2.95 -10.02 9.49
#